data_AF-A0A432U263-F1
#
_entry.id   AF-A0A432U263-F1
#
_cell.length_a   1.000
_cell.length_b   1.000
_cell.length_c   1.000
_cell.angle_alpha   90.00
_cell.angle_beta   90.00
_cell.angle_gamma   90.00
#
_symmetry.space_group_name_H-M   'P 1'
#
loop_
_entity.id
_entity.type
_entity.pdbx_description
1 polymer ?
#
loop_
_entity_poly.entity_id
_entity_poly.type
_entity_poly.pdbx_seq_one_letter_code
_entity_poly.pdbx_strand_id
1 'polypeptide(L)'
;MSQIGLEQQSVAEFSERAYLDYSMYVILDRALPFVGDGLKPVQRRIIYAMSELGLKSTAKFKKSARTVGDVLGKFHPHGDSA
;
A
#
# COMPACT_ATOMS: atom_id res chain seq x y z
N MET A 1 -3.85 35.76 26.52
CA MET A 1 -4.26 34.92 25.38
C MET A 1 -3.74 33.52 25.64
N SER A 2 -4.60 32.64 26.14
CA SER A 2 -4.23 31.29 26.55
C SER A 2 -3.94 30.44 25.30
N GLN A 3 -2.76 29.82 25.23
CA GLN A 3 -2.34 28.88 24.19
C GLN A 3 -3.09 27.54 24.28
N ILE A 4 -4.42 27.57 24.33
CA ILE A 4 -5.23 26.35 24.41
C ILE A 4 -5.30 25.77 22.99
N GLY A 5 -4.54 24.71 22.74
CA GLY A 5 -4.55 23.97 21.47
C GLY A 5 -3.25 23.96 20.67
N LEU A 6 -2.16 24.59 21.16
CA LEU A 6 -0.84 24.46 20.54
C LEU A 6 -0.07 23.33 21.22
N GLU A 7 0.06 22.21 20.50
CA GLU A 7 0.93 21.12 20.91
C GLU A 7 2.39 21.53 20.64
N GLN A 8 3.20 21.61 21.69
CA GLN A 8 4.64 21.85 21.55
C GLN A 8 5.36 20.51 21.65
N GLN A 9 6.02 20.11 20.56
CA GLN A 9 6.83 18.91 20.49
C GLN A 9 8.26 19.28 20.08
N SER A 10 9.26 18.59 20.65
CA SER A 10 10.64 18.78 20.21
C SER A 10 10.84 18.24 18.79
N VAL A 11 11.65 18.92 17.98
CA VAL A 11 11.96 18.47 16.61
C VAL A 11 12.66 17.11 16.65
N ALA A 12 13.53 16.87 17.63
CA ALA A 12 14.25 15.61 17.77
C ALA A 12 13.29 14.43 17.97
N GLU A 13 12.36 14.52 18.93
CA GLU A 13 11.38 13.46 19.20
C GLU A 13 10.43 13.25 18.02
N PHE A 14 9.99 14.34 17.37
CA PHE A 14 9.15 14.24 16.18
C PHE A 14 9.87 13.51 15.03
N SER A 15 11.10 13.92 14.73
CA SER A 15 11.88 13.35 13.63
C SER A 15 12.21 11.88 13.85
N GLU A 16 12.62 11.50 15.06
CA GLU A 16 12.90 10.10 15.40
C GLU A 16 11.66 9.23 15.22
N ARG A 17 10.52 9.66 15.75
CA ARG A 17 9.26 8.93 15.65
C ARG A 17 8.78 8.82 14.20
N ALA A 18 8.76 9.93 13.46
CA ALA A 18 8.32 9.94 12.07
C ALA A 18 9.23 9.05 11.19
N TYR A 19 10.54 9.07 11.43
CA TYR A 19 11.49 8.22 10.73
C TYR A 19 11.26 6.74 11.05
N LEU A 20 11.07 6.39 12.33
CA LEU A 20 10.83 5.02 12.75
C LEU A 20 9.52 4.48 12.18
N ASP A 21 8.43 5.24 12.27
CA ASP A 21 7.11 4.85 11.76
C ASP A 21 7.13 4.60 10.25
N TYR A 22 7.77 5.51 9.48
CA TYR A 22 7.89 5.34 8.04
C TYR A 22 8.81 4.17 7.67
N SER A 23 9.95 4.04 8.33
CA SER A 23 10.90 2.95 8.10
C SER A 23 10.25 1.59 8.36
N MET A 24 9.53 1.46 9.46
CA MET A 24 8.83 0.23 9.83
C MET A 24 7.75 -0.12 8.81
N TYR A 25 6.92 0.85 8.41
CA TYR A 25 5.90 0.65 7.39
C TYR A 25 6.51 0.20 6.05
N VAL A 26 7.62 0.80 5.63
CA VAL A 26 8.31 0.40 4.39
C VAL A 26 8.80 -1.05 4.49
N ILE A 27 9.41 -1.44 5.60
CA ILE A 27 9.96 -2.78 5.78
C ILE A 27 8.84 -3.84 5.74
N LEU A 28 7.79 -3.64 6.53
CA LEU A 28 6.74 -4.64 6.73
C LEU A 28 5.73 -4.68 5.58
N ASP A 29 5.28 -3.53 5.09
CA ASP A 29 4.09 -3.42 4.24
C ASP A 29 4.39 -2.95 2.81
N ARG A 30 5.67 -2.82 2.42
CA ARG A 30 6.03 -2.37 1.07
C ARG A 30 7.19 -3.15 0.46
N ALA A 31 8.32 -3.22 1.15
CA ALA A 31 9.59 -3.62 0.58
C ALA A 31 9.77 -5.15 0.57
N LEU A 32 9.51 -5.81 1.71
CA LEU A 32 9.78 -7.23 1.87
C LEU A 32 8.55 -8.09 1.51
N PRO A 33 8.77 -9.24 0.86
CA PRO A 33 7.71 -10.21 0.62
C PRO A 33 7.34 -10.96 1.91
N PHE A 34 6.11 -11.45 1.97
CA PHE A 34 5.70 -12.35 3.06
C PHE A 34 6.28 -13.76 2.84
N VAL A 35 6.75 -14.41 3.91
CA VAL A 35 7.42 -15.72 3.81
C VAL A 35 6.49 -16.84 3.32
N GLY A 36 5.19 -16.77 3.60
CA GLY A 36 4.25 -17.84 3.27
C GLY A 36 3.90 -17.94 1.79
N ASP A 37 3.93 -16.82 1.05
CA ASP A 37 3.59 -16.79 -0.38
C ASP A 37 4.67 -16.15 -1.28
N GLY A 38 5.71 -15.54 -0.69
CA GLY A 38 6.76 -14.83 -1.40
C GLY A 38 6.30 -13.53 -2.07
N LEU A 39 5.08 -13.05 -1.80
CA LEU A 39 4.50 -11.90 -2.48
C LEU A 39 4.65 -10.62 -1.67
N LYS A 40 5.01 -9.53 -2.36
CA LYS A 40 4.84 -8.18 -1.83
C LYS A 40 3.36 -7.83 -1.70
N PRO A 41 2.96 -6.92 -0.79
CA PRO A 41 1.56 -6.56 -0.59
C PRO A 41 0.83 -6.09 -1.87
N VAL A 42 1.49 -5.33 -2.75
CA VAL A 42 0.90 -4.89 -4.03
C VAL A 42 0.61 -6.06 -4.98
N GLN A 43 1.50 -7.04 -5.06
CA GLN A 43 1.36 -8.20 -5.94
C GLN A 43 0.17 -9.08 -5.50
N ARG A 44 0.01 -9.27 -4.19
CA ARG A 44 -1.13 -10.02 -3.62
C ARG A 44 -2.46 -9.35 -3.97
N ARG A 45 -2.54 -8.02 -3.85
CA ARG A 45 -3.74 -7.24 -4.19
C ARG A 45 -4.08 -7.35 -5.68
N ILE A 46 -3.08 -7.31 -6.56
CA ILE A 46 -3.26 -7.50 -8.01
C ILE A 46 -3.82 -8.89 -8.31
N ILE A 47 -3.19 -9.95 -7.79
CA ILE A 47 -3.62 -11.34 -8.03
C ILE A 47 -5.03 -11.58 -7.48
N TYR A 48 -5.33 -11.04 -6.29
CA TYR A 48 -6.66 -11.13 -5.70
C TYR A 48 -7.73 -10.44 -6.56
N ALA A 49 -7.49 -9.19 -6.99
CA ALA A 49 -8.41 -8.48 -7.87
C ALA A 49 -8.59 -9.20 -9.23
N MET A 50 -7.52 -9.78 -9.79
CA MET A 50 -7.63 -10.60 -10.99
C MET A 50 -8.52 -11.83 -10.78
N SER A 51 -8.44 -12.48 -9.62
CA SER A 51 -9.31 -13.59 -9.24
C SER A 51 -10.78 -13.15 -9.16
N GLU A 52 -11.06 -12.04 -8.48
CA GLU A 52 -12.40 -11.45 -8.36
C GLU A 52 -13.01 -11.07 -9.72
N LEU A 53 -12.16 -10.60 -10.66
CA LEU A 53 -12.56 -10.28 -12.03
C LEU A 53 -12.66 -11.51 -12.95
N GLY A 54 -12.35 -12.72 -12.46
CA GLY A 54 -12.38 -13.96 -13.23
C GLY A 54 -11.29 -14.05 -14.31
N LEU A 55 -10.17 -13.36 -14.15
CA LEU A 55 -9.06 -13.31 -15.10
C LEU A 55 -8.12 -14.51 -14.95
N LYS A 56 -8.66 -15.70 -15.20
CA LYS A 56 -7.90 -16.97 -15.22
C LYS A 56 -7.01 -17.05 -16.47
N SER A 57 -6.03 -17.95 -16.46
CA SER A 57 -5.15 -18.21 -17.62
C SER A 57 -5.89 -18.60 -18.90
N THR A 58 -7.09 -19.17 -18.77
CA THR A 58 -7.98 -19.56 -19.89
C THR A 58 -8.93 -18.45 -20.34
N ALA A 59 -8.99 -17.32 -19.63
CA ALA A 59 -9.90 -16.22 -19.97
C ALA A 59 -9.39 -15.40 -21.16
N LYS A 60 -10.31 -14.76 -21.89
CA LYS A 60 -9.94 -13.79 -22.94
C LYS A 60 -9.21 -12.60 -22.32
N PHE A 61 -8.18 -12.10 -23.02
CA PHE A 61 -7.44 -10.91 -22.60
C PHE A 61 -8.35 -9.70 -22.35
N LYS A 62 -8.05 -8.96 -21.29
CA LYS A 62 -8.70 -7.70 -20.90
C LYS A 62 -7.65 -6.61 -20.80
N LYS A 63 -8.07 -5.36 -21.00
CA LYS A 63 -7.18 -4.19 -20.89
C LYS A 63 -6.62 -4.07 -19.48
N SER A 64 -5.32 -3.82 -19.34
CA SER A 64 -4.64 -3.67 -18.05
C SER A 64 -5.26 -2.56 -17.19
N ALA A 65 -5.68 -1.45 -17.80
CA ALA A 65 -6.34 -0.34 -17.12
C ALA A 65 -7.58 -0.77 -16.31
N ARG A 66 -8.28 -1.83 -16.74
CA ARG A 66 -9.44 -2.36 -16.00
C ARG A 66 -9.00 -2.99 -14.68
N THR A 67 -7.99 -3.86 -14.71
CA THR A 67 -7.47 -4.53 -13.51
C THR A 67 -6.80 -3.53 -12.58
N VAL A 68 -6.01 -2.60 -13.12
CA VAL A 68 -5.39 -1.50 -12.36
C VAL A 68 -6.47 -0.67 -11.65
N GLY A 69 -7.52 -0.25 -12.37
CA GLY A 69 -8.62 0.52 -11.77
C GLY A 69 -9.34 -0.22 -10.64
N ASP A 70 -9.56 -1.53 -10.76
CA ASP A 70 -10.21 -2.33 -9.71
C ASP A 70 -9.32 -2.48 -8.47
N VAL A 71 -8.02 -2.70 -8.66
CA VAL A 71 -7.02 -2.75 -7.58
C VAL A 71 -6.98 -1.42 -6.84
N LEU A 72 -6.92 -0.30 -7.57
CA LEU A 72 -6.87 1.04 -6.99
C LEU A 72 -8.13 1.38 -6.20
N GLY A 73 -9.31 1.09 -6.77
CA GLY A 73 -10.59 1.43 -6.18
C GLY A 73 -10.93 0.62 -4.92
N LYS A 74 -10.40 -0.60 -4.79
CA LYS A 74 -10.80 -1.53 -3.72
C LYS A 74 -9.71 -1.91 -2.73
N PHE A 75 -8.45 -2.00 -3.19
CA PHE A 75 -7.41 -2.72 -2.44
C PHE A 75 -6.09 -1.94 -2.27
N HIS A 76 -5.80 -0.94 -3.10
CA HIS A 76 -4.53 -0.25 -3.13
C HIS A 76 -4.69 1.27 -3.35
N PRO A 77 -4.81 2.09 -2.30
CA PRO A 77 -5.10 3.53 -2.41
C PRO A 77 -3.85 4.37 -2.75
N HIS A 78 -2.91 3.82 -3.51
CA HIS A 78 -1.69 4.51 -3.96
C HIS A 78 -1.71 4.64 -5.47
N GLY A 79 -0.83 5.47 -6.06
CA GLY A 79 -0.89 5.79 -7.49
C GLY A 79 -0.87 4.57 -8.43
N ASP A 80 -1.37 4.77 -9.65
CA ASP A 80 -1.42 3.77 -10.72
C ASP A 80 -0.06 3.44 -11.34
N SER A 81 0.93 4.31 -11.11
CA SER A 81 2.28 4.24 -11.67
C SER A 81 3.33 3.69 -10.69
N ALA A 82 2.89 3.27 -9.51
CA ALA A 82 3.74 2.87 -8.38
C ALA A 82 4.37 1.47 -8.54
#